data_AF-A0A2P4YJ84-F1
#
_entry.id   AF-A0A2P4YJ84-F1
#
_cell.length_a   1.000
_cell.length_b   1.000
_cell.length_c   1.000
_cell.angle_alpha   90.00
_cell.angle_beta   90.00
_cell.angle_gamma   90.00
#
_symmetry.space_group_name_H-M   'P 1'
#
loop_
_entity.id
_entity.type
_entity.pdbx_description
1 polymer ?
#
loop_
_entity_poly.entity_id
_entity_poly.type
_entity_poly.pdbx_seq_one_letter_code
_entity_poly.pdbx_strand_id
1 'polypeptide(L)'
;MSAKAIREFDGKRILSTSLPAFNLNKRFAQVAVTKSFVGQSREEYFGAIEADSPWLTSLGETKLVVKPDQLIKRRGKANLLLLNATWAEVQDWVWERINKPIQVETVTGVLTHFIVEPFVKHSGADEHYVCIVSNRDGEEILFHHEGGVDVGDVDAKAKRLQVGIESVASEEEVTAALLSSVEEARKPILAKFLVGMLTKFRELHFVYMEINPIVLVGDQISV
;
A
#
# COMPACT_ATOMS: atom_id res chain seq x y z
N MET A 1 19.46 0.50 18.57
CA MET A 1 18.33 1.06 17.78
C MET A 1 17.36 -0.07 17.48
N SER A 2 16.05 0.20 17.35
CA SER A 2 15.02 -0.83 17.15
C SER A 2 14.16 -0.51 15.92
N ALA A 3 13.65 -1.53 15.25
CA ALA A 3 12.68 -1.37 14.16
C ALA A 3 11.36 -0.79 14.70
N LYS A 4 10.73 0.09 13.92
CA LYS A 4 9.42 0.67 14.22
C LYS A 4 8.55 0.68 12.97
N ALA A 5 7.29 0.31 13.12
CA ALA A 5 6.33 0.41 12.04
C ALA A 5 6.04 1.88 11.70
N ILE A 6 5.81 2.15 10.43
CA ILE A 6 5.32 3.43 9.92
C ILE A 6 3.92 3.24 9.34
N ARG A 7 3.18 4.34 9.22
CA ARG A 7 1.86 4.34 8.57
C ARG A 7 1.99 4.08 7.07
N GLU A 8 0.92 3.57 6.47
CA GLU A 8 0.85 3.30 5.05
C GLU A 8 1.02 4.59 4.23
N PHE A 9 0.40 5.69 4.66
CA PHE A 9 0.58 7.00 4.03
C PHE A 9 2.06 7.40 3.92
N ASP A 10 2.81 7.22 5.01
CA ASP A 10 4.25 7.54 5.05
C ASP A 10 5.05 6.59 4.16
N GLY A 11 4.76 5.28 4.23
CA GLY A 11 5.42 4.27 3.39
C GLY A 11 5.22 4.52 1.89
N LYS A 12 3.98 4.81 1.45
CA LYS A 12 3.67 5.10 0.05
C LYS A 12 4.31 6.39 -0.43
N ARG A 13 4.32 7.44 0.39
CA ARG A 13 5.00 8.71 0.06
C ARG A 13 6.50 8.52 -0.10
N ILE A 14 7.14 7.76 0.79
CA ILE A 14 8.56 7.40 0.69
C ILE A 14 8.80 6.63 -0.61
N LEU A 15 8.07 5.54 -0.84
CA LEU A 15 8.27 4.66 -1.99
C LEU A 15 8.05 5.37 -3.33
N SER A 16 6.95 6.11 -3.47
CA SER A 16 6.63 6.86 -4.71
C SER A 16 7.62 7.99 -5.02
N THR A 17 8.32 8.49 -4.01
CA THR A 17 9.39 9.49 -4.19
C THR A 17 10.73 8.82 -4.52
N SER A 18 11.02 7.68 -3.90
CA SER A 18 12.29 6.96 -4.05
C SER A 18 12.37 6.09 -5.31
N LEU A 19 11.25 5.80 -5.97
CA LEU A 19 11.16 5.00 -7.20
C LEU A 19 10.59 5.81 -8.38
N PRO A 20 11.21 6.94 -8.79
CA PRO A 20 10.66 7.82 -9.82
C PRO A 20 10.54 7.15 -11.20
N ALA A 21 11.37 6.14 -11.50
CA ALA A 21 11.35 5.42 -12.77
C ALA A 21 10.04 4.66 -13.05
N PHE A 22 9.23 4.39 -12.02
CA PHE A 22 7.98 3.63 -12.13
C PHE A 22 6.74 4.51 -12.14
N ASN A 23 6.90 5.84 -12.03
CA ASN A 23 5.78 6.79 -12.04
C ASN A 23 4.65 6.39 -11.08
N LEU A 24 5.00 5.88 -9.89
CA LEU A 24 4.01 5.48 -8.91
C LEU A 24 3.08 6.65 -8.59
N ASN A 25 1.80 6.34 -8.38
CA ASN A 25 0.82 7.35 -8.00
C ASN A 25 1.31 8.09 -6.74
N LYS A 26 1.08 9.40 -6.70
CA LYS A 26 1.43 10.28 -5.56
C LYS A 26 0.20 10.91 -4.92
N ARG A 27 -0.99 10.59 -5.43
CA ARG A 27 -2.27 11.08 -4.93
C ARG A 27 -2.70 10.22 -3.75
N PHE A 28 -2.24 10.63 -2.57
CA PHE A 28 -2.64 10.07 -1.29
C PHE A 28 -3.02 11.23 -0.39
N ALA A 29 -4.21 11.18 0.20
CA ALA A 29 -4.63 12.15 1.20
C ALA A 29 -4.74 11.45 2.56
N GLN A 30 -4.16 12.06 3.59
CA GLN A 30 -4.31 11.60 4.96
C GLN A 30 -5.48 12.35 5.60
N VAL A 31 -6.41 11.60 6.19
CA VAL A 31 -7.52 12.16 6.97
C VAL A 31 -7.27 11.77 8.42
N ALA A 32 -7.02 12.75 9.28
CA ALA A 32 -6.64 12.51 10.66
C ALA A 32 -7.36 13.43 11.64
N VAL A 33 -7.68 12.91 12.83
CA VAL A 33 -8.19 13.71 13.94
C VAL A 33 -7.13 14.74 14.33
N THR A 34 -7.49 16.02 14.20
CA THR A 34 -6.66 17.15 14.61
C THR A 34 -7.14 17.69 15.97
N LYS A 35 -6.36 18.60 16.58
CA LYS A 35 -6.78 19.28 17.81
C LYS A 35 -8.09 20.06 17.65
N SER A 36 -8.37 20.55 16.44
CA SER A 36 -9.58 21.31 16.12
C SER A 36 -10.77 20.44 15.75
N PHE A 37 -10.60 19.11 15.65
CA PHE A 37 -11.69 18.21 15.24
C PHE A 37 -12.92 18.34 16.15
N VAL A 38 -12.72 18.53 17.45
CA VAL A 38 -13.82 18.68 18.42
C VAL A 38 -14.48 20.04 18.20
N GLY A 39 -15.74 20.01 17.75
CA GLY A 39 -16.56 21.21 17.54
C GLY A 39 -16.58 21.74 16.10
N GLN A 40 -15.80 21.15 15.18
CA GLN A 40 -15.89 21.46 13.75
C GLN A 40 -17.13 20.84 13.12
N SER A 41 -17.74 21.56 12.17
CA SER A 41 -18.72 20.95 11.28
C SER A 41 -18.04 19.97 10.32
N ARG A 42 -18.83 19.06 9.72
CA ARG A 42 -18.36 18.12 8.70
C ARG A 42 -17.74 18.88 7.53
N GLU A 43 -18.38 19.97 7.11
CA GLU A 43 -17.98 20.80 5.98
C GLU A 43 -16.65 21.53 6.25
N GLU A 44 -16.48 22.10 7.45
CA GLU A 44 -15.23 22.76 7.85
C GLU A 44 -14.06 21.77 7.91
N TYR A 45 -14.30 20.59 8.47
CA TYR A 45 -13.29 19.54 8.59
C TYR A 45 -12.80 19.05 7.22
N PHE A 46 -13.71 18.70 6.31
CA PHE A 46 -13.33 18.22 4.99
C PHE A 46 -12.85 19.34 4.07
N GLY A 47 -13.31 20.58 4.23
CA GLY A 47 -12.78 21.73 3.49
C GLY A 47 -11.29 21.96 3.75
N ALA A 48 -10.80 21.73 4.97
CA ALA A 48 -9.38 21.78 5.28
C ALA A 48 -8.58 20.67 4.56
N ILE A 49 -9.13 19.45 4.50
CA ILE A 49 -8.52 18.32 3.79
C ILE A 49 -8.45 18.58 2.28
N GLU A 50 -9.50 19.17 1.71
CA GLU A 50 -9.53 19.56 0.30
C GLU A 50 -8.51 20.66 -0.03
N ALA A 51 -8.28 21.59 0.90
CA ALA A 51 -7.24 22.61 0.74
C ALA A 51 -5.83 22.00 0.71
N ASP A 52 -5.56 21.01 1.58
CA ASP A 52 -4.28 20.30 1.62
C ASP A 52 -4.12 19.29 0.46
N SER A 53 -5.23 18.79 -0.10
CA SER A 53 -5.24 17.83 -1.20
C SER A 53 -6.25 18.22 -2.30
N PRO A 54 -5.96 19.27 -3.10
CA PRO A 54 -6.91 19.81 -4.08
C PRO A 54 -7.37 18.84 -5.17
N TRP A 55 -6.62 17.75 -5.38
CA TRP A 55 -6.98 16.72 -6.33
C TRP A 55 -8.28 15.98 -5.96
N LEU A 56 -8.69 16.00 -4.69
CA LEU A 56 -9.93 15.37 -4.20
C LEU A 56 -11.20 16.02 -4.77
N THR A 57 -11.13 17.29 -5.16
CA THR A 57 -12.25 18.01 -5.80
C THR A 57 -12.18 18.00 -7.33
N SER A 58 -11.09 17.45 -7.89
CA SER A 58 -10.80 17.42 -9.33
C SER A 58 -10.67 15.99 -9.88
N LEU A 59 -11.57 15.10 -9.46
CA LEU A 59 -11.48 13.66 -9.75
C LEU A 59 -11.97 13.25 -11.15
N GLY A 60 -12.86 14.03 -11.76
CA GLY A 60 -13.57 13.61 -12.97
C GLY A 60 -14.34 12.31 -12.70
N GLU A 61 -14.07 11.27 -13.50
CA GLU A 61 -14.65 9.92 -13.32
C GLU A 61 -13.87 9.03 -12.34
N THR A 62 -12.73 9.52 -11.82
CA THR A 62 -11.87 8.77 -10.91
C THR A 62 -12.60 8.46 -9.61
N LYS A 63 -12.74 7.18 -9.29
CA LYS A 63 -13.28 6.71 -8.01
C LYS A 63 -12.17 6.60 -6.97
N LEU A 64 -12.55 6.42 -5.71
CA LEU A 64 -11.66 6.43 -4.56
C LEU A 64 -11.74 5.13 -3.77
N VAL A 65 -10.68 4.91 -3.00
CA VAL A 65 -10.57 3.96 -1.91
C VAL A 65 -10.31 4.74 -0.63
N VAL A 66 -10.96 4.36 0.46
CA VAL A 66 -10.62 4.84 1.80
C VAL A 66 -10.53 3.68 2.78
N LYS A 67 -9.52 3.75 3.66
CA LYS A 67 -9.26 2.74 4.69
C LYS A 67 -8.54 3.36 5.90
N PRO A 68 -8.70 2.79 7.11
CA PRO A 68 -7.93 3.22 8.26
C PRO A 68 -6.43 2.97 8.07
N ASP A 69 -5.63 3.91 8.57
CA ASP A 69 -4.16 3.89 8.51
C ASP A 69 -3.56 3.93 9.93
N GLN A 70 -3.80 2.84 10.66
CA GLN A 70 -3.39 2.66 12.06
C GLN A 70 -2.83 1.25 12.31
N LEU A 71 -2.09 0.72 11.34
CA LEU A 71 -1.46 -0.60 11.44
C LEU A 71 -2.46 -1.76 11.66
N ILE A 72 -3.71 -1.56 11.22
CA ILE A 72 -4.76 -2.58 11.25
C ILE A 72 -4.57 -3.51 10.05
N LYS A 73 -4.31 -4.79 10.32
CA LYS A 73 -4.23 -5.82 9.27
C LYS A 73 -5.63 -6.30 8.87
N ARG A 74 -5.74 -6.93 7.69
CA ARG A 74 -6.97 -7.59 7.19
C ARG A 74 -8.22 -6.69 7.15
N ARG A 75 -8.03 -5.40 6.82
CA ARG A 75 -9.08 -4.36 6.77
C ARG A 75 -10.32 -4.74 5.95
N GLY A 76 -10.14 -5.42 4.80
CA GLY A 76 -11.26 -5.89 3.98
C GLY A 76 -12.19 -6.87 4.75
N LYS A 77 -11.61 -7.81 5.49
CA LYS A 77 -12.37 -8.78 6.31
C LYS A 77 -13.02 -8.13 7.55
N ALA A 78 -12.48 -7.00 7.99
CA ALA A 78 -13.00 -6.23 9.12
C ALA A 78 -14.05 -5.16 8.72
N ASN A 79 -14.50 -5.12 7.46
CA ASN A 79 -15.39 -4.07 6.93
C ASN A 79 -14.81 -2.64 7.12
N LEU A 80 -13.50 -2.52 7.00
CA LEU A 80 -12.72 -1.28 7.14
C LEU A 80 -12.09 -0.84 5.83
N LEU A 81 -12.78 -1.08 4.73
CA LEU A 81 -12.34 -0.75 3.39
C LEU A 81 -13.55 -0.36 2.55
N LEU A 82 -13.60 0.89 2.10
CA LEU A 82 -14.57 1.34 1.10
C LEU A 82 -13.86 1.47 -0.24
N LEU A 83 -14.39 0.80 -1.26
CA LEU A 83 -13.84 0.75 -2.61
C LEU A 83 -14.79 1.41 -3.60
N ASN A 84 -14.24 1.89 -4.72
CA ASN A 84 -15.02 2.38 -5.87
C ASN A 84 -16.01 3.51 -5.49
N ALA A 85 -15.63 4.39 -4.59
CA ALA A 85 -16.49 5.44 -4.03
C ALA A 85 -16.23 6.82 -4.65
N THR A 86 -17.21 7.70 -4.59
CA THR A 86 -17.06 9.15 -4.81
C THR A 86 -16.45 9.81 -3.57
N TRP A 87 -15.96 11.05 -3.72
CA TRP A 87 -15.46 11.81 -2.58
C TRP A 87 -16.54 12.05 -1.50
N ALA A 88 -17.78 12.33 -1.89
CA ALA A 88 -18.89 12.48 -0.95
C ALA A 88 -19.15 11.21 -0.12
N GLU A 89 -19.17 10.03 -0.78
CA GLU A 89 -19.32 8.75 -0.08
C GLU A 89 -18.15 8.45 0.86
N VAL A 90 -16.92 8.83 0.47
CA VAL A 90 -15.75 8.74 1.36
C VAL A 90 -15.91 9.64 2.59
N GLN A 91 -16.36 10.89 2.41
CA GLN A 91 -16.61 11.81 3.52
C GLN A 91 -17.63 11.25 4.51
N ASP A 92 -18.76 10.72 4.01
CA ASP A 92 -19.79 10.09 4.85
C ASP A 92 -19.22 8.88 5.61
N TRP A 93 -18.54 7.98 4.89
CA TRP A 93 -17.99 6.77 5.48
C TRP A 93 -16.96 7.05 6.57
N VAL A 94 -16.10 8.05 6.37
CA VAL A 94 -15.12 8.49 7.37
C VAL A 94 -15.80 9.18 8.54
N TRP A 95 -16.75 10.09 8.29
CA TRP A 95 -17.45 10.84 9.34
C TRP A 95 -18.20 9.92 10.33
N GLU A 96 -18.75 8.83 9.83
CA GLU A 96 -19.37 7.80 10.65
C GLU A 96 -18.41 7.06 11.58
N ARG A 97 -17.10 7.08 11.32
CA ARG A 97 -16.10 6.21 11.97
C ARG A 97 -15.00 6.97 12.70
N ILE A 98 -14.66 8.17 12.23
CA ILE A 98 -13.57 8.97 12.79
C ILE A 98 -13.88 9.39 14.23
N ASN A 99 -12.86 9.28 15.08
CA ASN A 99 -12.91 9.50 16.51
C ASN A 99 -13.93 8.62 17.27
N LYS A 100 -14.33 7.48 16.69
CA LYS A 100 -15.23 6.51 17.34
C LYS A 100 -14.49 5.22 17.70
N PRO A 101 -14.93 4.53 18.77
CA PRO A 101 -14.39 3.24 19.13
C PRO A 101 -14.76 2.19 18.10
N ILE A 102 -13.84 1.27 17.86
CA ILE A 102 -14.04 0.06 17.06
C ILE A 102 -13.39 -1.12 17.76
N GLN A 103 -14.00 -2.29 17.60
CA GLN A 103 -13.38 -3.55 17.97
C GLN A 103 -12.92 -4.27 16.69
N VAL A 104 -11.63 -4.58 16.63
CA VAL A 104 -11.04 -5.43 15.59
C VAL A 104 -10.47 -6.65 16.29
N GLU A 105 -11.06 -7.80 16.01
CA GLU A 105 -10.76 -9.06 16.71
C GLU A 105 -10.88 -8.88 18.24
N THR A 106 -9.78 -9.01 18.97
CA THR A 106 -9.72 -8.89 20.43
C THR A 106 -9.33 -7.50 20.93
N VAL A 107 -9.04 -6.55 20.02
CA VAL A 107 -8.53 -5.22 20.36
C VAL A 107 -9.59 -4.16 20.12
N THR A 108 -9.87 -3.36 21.14
CA THR A 108 -10.70 -2.15 21.03
C THR A 108 -9.79 -0.93 20.97
N GLY A 109 -10.05 -0.04 20.01
CA GLY A 109 -9.33 1.21 19.83
C GLY A 109 -10.19 2.29 19.18
N VAL A 110 -9.62 3.46 18.95
CA VAL A 110 -10.32 4.58 18.29
C VAL A 110 -9.71 4.83 16.91
N LEU A 111 -10.57 4.97 15.90
CA LEU A 111 -10.13 5.33 14.55
C LEU A 111 -9.85 6.83 14.48
N THR A 112 -8.60 7.19 14.29
CA THR A 112 -8.11 8.57 14.24
C THR A 112 -7.40 8.90 12.94
N HIS A 113 -6.98 7.91 12.14
CA HIS A 113 -6.24 8.14 10.89
C HIS A 113 -6.77 7.24 9.78
N PHE A 114 -6.95 7.83 8.59
CA PHE A 114 -7.36 7.19 7.36
C PHE A 114 -6.48 7.65 6.21
N ILE A 115 -6.42 6.83 5.17
CA ILE A 115 -5.78 7.15 3.90
C ILE A 115 -6.82 7.05 2.77
N VAL A 116 -6.83 8.05 1.89
CA VAL A 116 -7.70 8.16 0.73
C VAL A 116 -6.84 8.16 -0.53
N GLU A 117 -7.20 7.32 -1.50
CA GLU A 117 -6.40 7.06 -2.70
C GLU A 117 -7.32 6.85 -3.91
N PRO A 118 -6.87 7.13 -5.15
CA PRO A 118 -7.60 6.73 -6.35
C PRO A 118 -7.82 5.21 -6.42
N PHE A 119 -9.03 4.81 -6.76
CA PHE A 119 -9.37 3.44 -7.08
C PHE A 119 -8.77 3.06 -8.44
N VAL A 120 -7.91 2.05 -8.43
CA VAL A 120 -7.36 1.47 -9.66
C VAL A 120 -8.31 0.37 -10.10
N LYS A 121 -8.93 0.50 -11.28
CA LYS A 121 -9.73 -0.57 -11.86
C LYS A 121 -8.81 -1.61 -12.50
N HIS A 122 -8.86 -2.84 -12.02
CA HIS A 122 -8.00 -3.94 -12.48
C HIS A 122 -8.70 -5.29 -12.29
N SER A 123 -8.11 -6.34 -12.86
CA SER A 123 -8.53 -7.73 -12.67
C SER A 123 -7.64 -8.43 -11.64
N GLY A 124 -8.06 -9.57 -11.10
CA GLY A 124 -7.23 -10.34 -10.16
C GLY A 124 -5.90 -10.81 -10.75
N ALA A 125 -5.80 -10.97 -12.07
CA ALA A 125 -4.55 -11.30 -12.75
C ALA A 125 -3.52 -10.16 -12.76
N ASP A 126 -3.97 -8.93 -12.45
CA ASP A 126 -3.11 -7.76 -12.32
C ASP A 126 -2.55 -7.61 -10.89
N GLU A 127 -3.08 -8.36 -9.91
CA GLU A 127 -2.66 -8.31 -8.51
C GLU A 127 -1.51 -9.28 -8.22
N HIS A 128 -0.45 -8.76 -7.61
CA HIS A 128 0.70 -9.56 -7.17
C HIS A 128 1.04 -9.25 -5.71
N TYR A 129 1.67 -10.20 -5.03
CA TYR A 129 2.18 -10.04 -3.67
C TYR A 129 3.70 -9.85 -3.70
N VAL A 130 4.20 -8.92 -2.89
CA VAL A 130 5.62 -8.87 -2.52
C VAL A 130 5.80 -8.65 -1.02
N CYS A 131 6.83 -9.27 -0.46
CA CYS A 131 7.39 -8.88 0.82
C CYS A 131 8.92 -8.91 0.75
N ILE A 132 9.59 -7.91 1.32
CA ILE A 132 11.03 -7.90 1.56
C ILE A 132 11.24 -7.84 3.06
N VAL A 133 12.02 -8.78 3.59
CA VAL A 133 12.33 -8.88 5.01
C VAL A 133 13.83 -9.05 5.22
N SER A 134 14.41 -8.30 6.16
CA SER A 134 15.80 -8.49 6.57
C SER A 134 15.91 -9.64 7.55
N ASN A 135 16.95 -10.46 7.38
CA ASN A 135 17.35 -11.52 8.28
C ASN A 135 18.86 -11.43 8.57
N ARG A 136 19.44 -12.45 9.21
CA ARG A 136 20.86 -12.43 9.58
C ARG A 136 21.80 -12.44 8.37
N ASP A 137 21.36 -13.02 7.26
CA ASP A 137 22.18 -13.31 6.09
C ASP A 137 21.94 -12.31 4.93
N GLY A 138 21.10 -11.30 5.15
CA GLY A 138 20.76 -10.26 4.17
C GLY A 138 19.25 -10.03 4.10
N GLU A 139 18.70 -10.02 2.90
CA GLU A 139 17.27 -9.81 2.65
C GLU A 139 16.65 -10.99 1.91
N GLU A 140 15.44 -11.36 2.31
CA GLU A 140 14.62 -12.32 1.56
C GLU A 140 13.50 -11.58 0.84
N ILE A 141 13.39 -11.77 -0.47
CA ILE A 141 12.26 -11.33 -1.28
C ILE A 141 11.28 -12.49 -1.40
N LEU A 142 10.06 -12.29 -0.93
CA LEU A 142 8.92 -13.18 -1.13
C LEU A 142 8.04 -12.60 -2.24
N PHE A 143 7.64 -13.43 -3.19
CA PHE A 143 6.75 -13.03 -4.28
C PHE A 143 5.68 -14.08 -4.55
N HIS A 144 4.45 -13.64 -4.82
CA HIS A 144 3.39 -14.51 -5.32
C HIS A 144 2.62 -13.84 -6.47
N HIS A 145 2.41 -14.59 -7.55
CA HIS A 145 1.73 -14.11 -8.75
C HIS A 145 0.24 -13.78 -8.55
N GLU A 146 -0.39 -14.33 -7.50
CA GLU A 146 -1.77 -14.05 -7.12
C GLU A 146 -1.76 -13.23 -5.81
N GLY A 147 -1.97 -11.92 -5.92
CA GLY A 147 -2.06 -11.02 -4.78
C GLY A 147 -3.46 -10.91 -4.17
N GLY A 148 -3.70 -9.81 -3.46
CA GLY A 148 -5.02 -9.38 -3.04
C GLY A 148 -5.50 -9.98 -1.70
N VAL A 149 -6.79 -9.79 -1.44
CA VAL A 149 -7.46 -10.20 -0.19
C VAL A 149 -7.55 -11.72 -0.02
N ASP A 150 -7.50 -12.47 -1.13
CA ASP A 150 -7.69 -13.92 -1.19
C ASP A 150 -6.39 -14.72 -1.32
N VAL A 151 -5.23 -14.06 -1.14
CA VAL A 151 -3.90 -14.70 -1.21
C VAL A 151 -3.74 -15.91 -0.27
N GLY A 152 -4.44 -15.92 0.86
CA GLY A 152 -4.42 -17.02 1.83
C GLY A 152 -3.11 -17.08 2.62
N ASP A 153 -2.60 -18.30 2.85
CA ASP A 153 -1.30 -18.52 3.48
C ASP A 153 -0.16 -18.26 2.49
N VAL A 154 0.16 -16.98 2.33
CA VAL A 154 1.16 -16.52 1.35
C VAL A 154 2.56 -17.01 1.70
N ASP A 155 2.88 -17.22 2.98
CA ASP A 155 4.19 -17.72 3.41
C ASP A 155 4.45 -19.14 2.90
N ALA A 156 3.41 -19.97 2.81
CA ALA A 156 3.51 -21.31 2.23
C ALA A 156 3.56 -21.30 0.68
N LYS A 157 2.99 -20.28 0.04
CA LYS A 157 2.80 -20.20 -1.42
C LYS A 157 3.85 -19.38 -2.16
N ALA A 158 4.46 -18.41 -1.51
CA ALA A 158 5.36 -17.45 -2.14
C ALA A 158 6.67 -18.11 -2.58
N LYS A 159 7.16 -17.69 -3.75
CA LYS A 159 8.53 -17.92 -4.18
C LYS A 159 9.46 -17.03 -3.36
N ARG A 160 10.68 -17.51 -3.10
CA ARG A 160 11.66 -16.85 -2.23
C ARG A 160 12.98 -16.67 -2.96
N LEU A 161 13.61 -15.53 -2.77
CA LEU A 161 14.97 -15.23 -3.20
C LEU A 161 15.72 -14.59 -2.03
N GLN A 162 16.72 -15.30 -1.51
CA GLN A 162 17.65 -14.75 -0.54
C GLN A 162 18.73 -13.96 -1.27
N VAL A 163 18.94 -12.71 -0.86
CA VAL A 163 19.98 -11.83 -1.37
C VAL A 163 20.95 -11.54 -0.23
N GLY A 164 22.21 -11.94 -0.41
CA GLY A 164 23.24 -11.80 0.60
C GLY A 164 23.51 -10.35 0.99
N ILE A 165 24.07 -10.16 2.19
CA ILE A 165 24.63 -8.87 2.62
C ILE A 165 25.56 -8.33 1.52
N GLU A 166 25.44 -7.04 1.20
CA GLU A 166 26.19 -6.33 0.14
C GLU A 166 26.01 -6.87 -1.30
N SER A 167 25.29 -7.97 -1.50
CA SER A 167 25.06 -8.56 -2.84
C SER A 167 23.93 -7.82 -3.56
N VAL A 168 24.06 -7.56 -4.85
CA VAL A 168 23.00 -6.94 -5.66
C VAL A 168 22.26 -8.04 -6.42
N ALA A 169 20.93 -8.08 -6.34
CA ALA A 169 20.12 -8.98 -7.14
C ALA A 169 19.96 -8.44 -8.57
N SER A 170 20.18 -9.29 -9.57
CA SER A 170 19.94 -8.96 -10.98
C SER A 170 18.48 -9.17 -11.38
N GLU A 171 18.04 -8.54 -12.47
CA GLU A 171 16.69 -8.76 -13.02
C GLU A 171 16.51 -10.21 -13.49
N GLU A 172 17.57 -10.85 -14.00
CA GLU A 172 17.58 -12.24 -14.42
C GLU A 172 17.43 -13.20 -13.24
N GLU A 173 18.15 -12.96 -12.14
CA GLU A 173 18.03 -13.76 -10.90
C GLU A 173 16.63 -13.67 -10.32
N VAL A 174 16.07 -12.45 -10.23
CA VAL A 174 14.70 -12.21 -9.80
C VAL A 174 13.70 -12.91 -10.70
N THR A 175 13.86 -12.81 -12.01
CA THR A 175 12.97 -13.45 -12.99
C THR A 175 12.98 -14.97 -12.83
N ALA A 176 14.16 -15.57 -12.73
CA ALA A 176 14.34 -17.01 -12.61
C ALA A 176 13.77 -17.56 -11.28
N ALA A 177 14.00 -16.86 -10.17
CA ALA A 177 13.60 -17.33 -8.85
C ALA A 177 12.13 -17.06 -8.52
N LEU A 178 11.62 -15.87 -8.88
CA LEU A 178 10.35 -15.36 -8.36
C LEU A 178 9.22 -15.36 -9.38
N LEU A 179 9.52 -15.15 -10.67
CA LEU A 179 8.51 -14.80 -11.67
C LEU A 179 8.13 -15.97 -12.59
N SER A 180 8.42 -17.22 -12.21
CA SER A 180 8.13 -18.40 -13.05
C SER A 180 6.64 -18.56 -13.41
N SER A 181 5.76 -18.11 -12.53
CA SER A 181 4.30 -18.21 -12.67
C SER A 181 3.63 -16.93 -13.20
N VAL A 182 4.44 -15.94 -13.61
CA VAL A 182 3.97 -14.67 -14.16
C VAL A 182 3.99 -14.74 -15.69
N GLU A 183 3.05 -14.08 -16.35
CA GLU A 183 3.02 -13.92 -17.81
C GLU A 183 4.32 -13.27 -18.33
N GLU A 184 4.91 -13.82 -19.39
CA GLU A 184 6.20 -13.35 -19.95
C GLU A 184 6.26 -11.84 -20.21
N ALA A 185 5.16 -11.25 -20.72
CA ALA A 185 5.10 -9.82 -21.01
C ALA A 185 5.25 -8.94 -19.76
N ARG A 186 4.89 -9.44 -18.58
CA ARG A 186 4.91 -8.69 -17.30
C ARG A 186 6.23 -8.83 -16.56
N LYS A 187 7.00 -9.90 -16.84
CA LYS A 187 8.22 -10.22 -16.09
C LYS A 187 9.27 -9.10 -16.10
N PRO A 188 9.59 -8.43 -17.24
CA PRO A 188 10.62 -7.40 -17.24
C PRO A 188 10.29 -6.22 -16.30
N ILE A 189 9.03 -5.77 -16.31
CA ILE A 189 8.58 -4.65 -15.49
C ILE A 189 8.61 -5.02 -14.01
N LEU A 190 8.13 -6.22 -13.66
CA LEU A 190 8.14 -6.71 -12.28
C LEU A 190 9.55 -6.98 -11.77
N ALA A 191 10.42 -7.58 -12.57
CA ALA A 191 11.80 -7.85 -12.18
C ALA A 191 12.54 -6.55 -11.87
N LYS A 192 12.46 -5.58 -12.79
CA LYS A 192 13.02 -4.24 -12.59
C LYS A 192 12.45 -3.56 -11.35
N PHE A 193 11.14 -3.68 -11.10
CA PHE A 193 10.50 -3.12 -9.92
C PHE A 193 11.00 -3.75 -8.62
N LEU A 194 11.10 -5.08 -8.55
CA LEU A 194 11.57 -5.80 -7.36
C LEU A 194 13.05 -5.50 -7.05
N VAL A 195 13.91 -5.40 -8.06
CA VAL A 195 15.31 -4.97 -7.91
C VAL A 195 15.38 -3.52 -7.39
N GLY A 196 14.57 -2.62 -7.96
CA GLY A 196 14.47 -1.24 -7.50
C GLY A 196 13.97 -1.13 -6.06
N MET A 197 12.95 -1.92 -5.70
CA MET A 197 12.42 -2.00 -4.34
C MET A 197 13.48 -2.46 -3.36
N LEU A 198 14.22 -3.54 -3.63
CA LEU A 198 15.30 -4.03 -2.76
C LEU A 198 16.39 -2.96 -2.57
N THR A 199 16.76 -2.28 -3.65
CA THR A 199 17.76 -1.20 -3.59
C THR A 199 17.31 -0.10 -2.64
N LYS A 200 16.07 0.41 -2.79
CA LYS A 200 15.53 1.46 -1.91
C LYS A 200 15.22 0.97 -0.51
N PHE A 201 14.83 -0.28 -0.34
CA PHE A 201 14.67 -0.92 0.96
C PHE A 201 15.95 -0.80 1.80
N ARG A 202 17.12 -1.11 1.20
CA ARG A 202 18.43 -1.01 1.85
C ARG A 202 18.86 0.43 2.08
N GLU A 203 18.77 1.29 1.06
CA GLU A 203 19.17 2.71 1.16
C GLU A 203 18.38 3.46 2.25
N LEU A 204 17.11 3.11 2.45
CA LEU A 204 16.22 3.75 3.41
C LEU A 204 16.15 3.01 4.75
N HIS A 205 16.99 1.99 4.94
CA HIS A 205 17.08 1.19 6.15
C HIS A 205 15.74 0.58 6.60
N PHE A 206 14.91 0.16 5.65
CA PHE A 206 13.78 -0.71 5.96
C PHE A 206 14.30 -2.07 6.43
N VAL A 207 13.53 -2.71 7.29
CA VAL A 207 13.78 -4.10 7.74
C VAL A 207 12.61 -5.04 7.42
N TYR A 208 11.47 -4.46 7.03
CA TYR A 208 10.27 -5.15 6.61
C TYR A 208 9.46 -4.22 5.71
N MET A 209 9.05 -4.72 4.54
CA MET A 209 8.19 -4.04 3.59
C MET A 209 7.32 -5.07 2.89
N GLU A 210 6.01 -5.00 3.11
CA GLU A 210 5.02 -5.86 2.47
C GLU A 210 4.07 -4.98 1.66
N ILE A 211 3.83 -5.34 0.40
CA ILE A 211 2.84 -4.69 -0.45
C ILE A 211 1.91 -5.76 -1.00
N ASN A 212 0.64 -5.68 -0.60
CA ASN A 212 -0.40 -6.59 -1.03
C ASN A 212 -1.74 -5.86 -1.25
N PRO A 213 -2.19 -5.71 -2.51
CA PRO A 213 -1.51 -6.08 -3.76
C PRO A 213 -0.55 -4.98 -4.26
N ILE A 214 0.47 -5.37 -5.03
CA ILE A 214 0.97 -4.55 -6.14
C ILE A 214 0.04 -4.80 -7.32
N VAL A 215 -0.32 -3.76 -8.06
CA VAL A 215 -1.17 -3.87 -9.25
C VAL A 215 -0.38 -3.44 -10.49
N LEU A 216 -0.33 -4.31 -11.51
CA LEU A 216 0.28 -4.00 -12.81
C LEU A 216 -0.78 -4.02 -13.90
N VAL A 217 -1.13 -2.85 -14.46
CA VAL A 217 -2.05 -2.72 -15.60
C VAL A 217 -1.32 -2.13 -16.78
N GLY A 218 -1.18 -2.90 -17.86
CA GLY A 218 -0.28 -2.57 -18.95
C GLY A 218 1.14 -2.43 -18.41
N ASP A 219 1.73 -1.25 -18.56
CA ASP A 219 3.09 -0.94 -18.07
C ASP A 219 3.10 -0.13 -16.76
N GLN A 220 1.92 0.16 -16.17
CA GLN A 220 1.81 1.01 -15.00
C GLN A 220 1.70 0.17 -13.72
N ILE A 221 2.64 0.38 -12.80
CA ILE A 221 2.60 -0.18 -11.45
C ILE A 221 1.86 0.77 -10.51
N SER A 222 1.00 0.21 -9.67
CA SER A 222 0.36 0.87 -8.52
C SER A 222 0.65 0.09 -7.24
N VAL A 223 0.86 0.82 -6.15
CA VAL A 223 1.16 0.31 -4.80
C VAL A 223 0.25 0.92 -3.76
#